data_AF-A0A962XD67-F1
#
_entry.id   AF-A0A962XD67-F1
#
_cell.length_a   1.000
_cell.length_b   1.000
_cell.length_c   1.000
_cell.angle_alpha   90.00
_cell.angle_beta   90.00
_cell.angle_gamma   90.00
#
_symmetry.space_group_name_H-M   'P 1'
#
loop_
_entity.id
_entity.type
_entity.pdbx_description
1 polymer ?
#
loop_
_entity_poly.entity_id
_entity_poly.type
_entity_poly.pdbx_seq_one_letter_code
_entity_poly.pdbx_strand_id
1 'polypeptide(L)'
;MPELFTVTIDFEQSHLFFPHIIHWMLLLMVVLILVFEAPAYLRRLRAGHVSLPFTRGPFDAVRFMGTLLLTVVYFLTMPWVGDFFPNTGLGFLIVSIPYMAALSLLYLHDRSLRQVFLVVLNAVIAPVVAWLVLAKLFAITLP
;
A
#
# COMPACT_ATOMS: atom_id res chain seq x y z
N MET A 1 41.70 19.25 -3.39
CA MET A 1 40.63 18.51 -4.10
C MET A 1 39.49 18.21 -3.12
N PRO A 2 38.66 19.19 -2.74
CA PRO A 2 37.53 18.97 -1.82
C PRO A 2 36.24 18.51 -2.52
N GLU A 3 36.14 18.71 -3.83
CA GLU A 3 34.93 18.52 -4.66
C GLU A 3 34.41 17.07 -4.74
N LEU A 4 35.22 16.06 -4.39
CA LEU A 4 34.81 14.64 -4.46
C LEU A 4 33.79 14.23 -3.39
N PHE A 5 33.63 15.02 -2.33
CA PHE A 5 32.66 14.78 -1.26
C PHE A 5 31.61 15.89 -1.16
N THR A 6 31.61 16.84 -2.08
CA THR A 6 30.66 17.95 -2.11
C THR A 6 29.43 17.53 -2.92
N VAL A 7 28.54 16.76 -2.29
CA VAL A 7 27.24 16.44 -2.88
C VAL A 7 26.35 17.66 -2.76
N THR A 8 26.28 18.45 -3.83
CA THR A 8 25.30 19.54 -3.97
C THR A 8 23.98 18.93 -4.44
N ILE A 9 23.06 18.72 -3.49
CA ILE A 9 21.70 18.28 -3.80
C ILE A 9 20.88 19.52 -4.12
N ASP A 10 20.32 19.58 -5.33
CA ASP A 10 19.29 20.55 -5.65
C ASP A 10 18.05 20.26 -4.78
N PHE A 11 17.70 21.19 -3.90
CA PHE A 11 16.55 21.04 -3.00
C PHE A 11 15.27 20.77 -3.77
N GLU A 12 15.14 21.32 -4.99
CA GLU A 12 13.98 21.10 -5.84
C GLU A 12 13.83 19.63 -6.25
N GLN A 13 14.93 18.89 -6.48
CA GLN A 13 14.89 17.47 -6.87
C GLN A 13 14.98 16.48 -5.70
N SER A 14 15.31 16.97 -4.50
CA SER A 14 15.54 16.13 -3.32
C SER A 14 14.36 15.21 -2.98
N HIS A 15 13.11 15.66 -3.22
CA HIS A 15 11.89 14.89 -2.97
C HIS A 15 11.73 13.68 -3.90
N LEU A 16 12.41 13.65 -5.05
CA LEU A 16 12.39 12.53 -5.99
C LEU A 16 13.45 11.47 -5.67
N PHE A 17 14.42 11.78 -4.82
CA PHE A 17 15.52 10.87 -4.50
C PHE A 17 15.01 9.56 -3.86
N PHE A 18 14.14 9.68 -2.85
CA PHE A 18 13.56 8.52 -2.19
C PHE A 18 12.64 7.70 -3.12
N PRO A 19 11.69 8.31 -3.87
CA PRO A 19 10.92 7.61 -4.90
C PRO A 19 11.78 6.84 -5.91
N HIS A 20 12.88 7.43 -6.39
CA HIS A 20 13.78 6.75 -7.34
C HIS A 20 14.43 5.52 -6.73
N ILE A 21 14.92 5.59 -5.49
CA ILE A 21 15.52 4.43 -4.80
C ILE A 21 14.49 3.30 -4.67
N ILE A 22 13.29 3.62 -4.18
CA ILE A 22 12.22 2.62 -4.03
C ILE A 22 11.84 2.03 -5.38
N HIS A 23 11.74 2.84 -6.43
CA HIS A 23 11.43 2.38 -7.78
C HIS A 23 12.47 1.37 -8.28
N TRP A 24 13.76 1.68 -8.17
CA TRP A 24 14.83 0.77 -8.58
C TRP A 24 14.88 -0.50 -7.73
N MET A 25 14.63 -0.39 -6.43
CA MET A 25 14.54 -1.54 -5.53
C MET A 25 13.39 -2.48 -5.93
N LEU A 26 12.20 -1.92 -6.21
CA LEU A 26 11.05 -2.70 -6.68
C LEU A 26 11.31 -3.34 -8.05
N LEU A 27 11.92 -2.60 -8.97
CA LEU A 27 12.28 -3.13 -10.29
C LEU A 27 13.29 -4.28 -10.18
N LEU A 28 14.30 -4.14 -9.33
CA LEU A 28 15.25 -5.21 -9.03
C LEU A 28 14.53 -6.43 -8.45
N MET A 29 13.63 -6.25 -7.49
CA MET A 29 12.85 -7.37 -6.92
C MET A 29 12.03 -8.09 -7.99
N VAL A 30 11.36 -7.36 -8.88
CA VAL A 30 10.62 -7.96 -10.01
C VAL A 30 11.56 -8.77 -10.90
N VAL A 31 12.73 -8.23 -11.26
CA VAL A 31 13.72 -8.94 -12.07
C VAL A 31 14.20 -10.22 -11.36
N LEU A 32 14.49 -10.17 -10.07
CA LEU A 32 14.91 -11.35 -9.29
C LEU A 32 13.82 -12.41 -9.27
N ILE A 33 12.56 -12.03 -9.03
CA ILE A 33 11.41 -12.96 -9.07
C ILE A 33 11.30 -13.61 -10.46
N LEU A 34 11.43 -12.83 -11.52
CA LEU A 34 11.37 -13.33 -12.90
C LEU A 34 12.51 -14.30 -13.22
N VAL A 35 13.72 -14.03 -12.74
CA VAL A 35 14.88 -14.89 -13.01
C VAL A 35 14.81 -16.20 -12.20
N PHE A 36 14.45 -16.13 -10.92
CA PHE A 36 14.50 -17.30 -10.04
C PHE A 36 13.23 -18.14 -10.06
N GLU A 37 12.05 -17.51 -10.06
CA GLU A 37 10.78 -18.23 -9.90
C GLU A 37 10.07 -18.51 -11.22
N ALA A 38 10.18 -17.60 -12.21
CA ALA A 38 9.44 -17.75 -13.46
C ALA A 38 9.80 -19.03 -14.25
N PRO A 39 11.07 -19.47 -14.36
CA PRO A 39 11.40 -20.70 -15.10
C PRO A 39 10.82 -21.96 -14.44
N ALA A 40 10.78 -22.01 -13.11
CA ALA A 40 10.15 -23.11 -12.38
C ALA A 40 8.63 -23.09 -12.55
N TYR A 41 8.01 -21.91 -12.45
CA TYR A 41 6.58 -21.70 -12.65
C TYR A 41 6.13 -22.07 -14.07
N LEU A 42 6.84 -21.58 -15.10
CA LEU A 42 6.54 -21.85 -16.52
C LEU A 42 6.66 -23.34 -16.86
N ARG A 43 7.63 -24.05 -16.30
CA ARG A 43 7.75 -25.51 -16.48
C ARG A 43 6.55 -26.25 -15.89
N ARG A 44 6.12 -25.88 -14.68
CA ARG A 44 4.93 -26.46 -14.03
C ARG A 44 3.64 -26.16 -14.79
N LEU A 45 3.55 -24.95 -15.38
CA LEU A 45 2.43 -24.55 -16.24
C LEU A 45 2.38 -25.39 -17.52
N ARG A 46 3.52 -25.53 -18.23
CA ARG A 46 3.61 -26.34 -19.46
C ARG A 46 3.35 -27.83 -19.22
N ALA A 47 3.75 -28.35 -18.06
CA ALA A 47 3.48 -29.73 -17.66
C ALA A 47 2.03 -29.96 -17.19
N GLY A 48 1.18 -28.92 -17.15
CA GLY A 48 -0.22 -29.02 -16.73
C GLY A 48 -0.42 -29.23 -15.22
N HIS A 49 0.65 -29.20 -14.42
CA HIS A 49 0.57 -29.33 -12.96
C HIS A 49 -0.03 -28.10 -12.29
N VAL A 50 0.08 -26.93 -12.93
CA VAL A 50 -0.44 -25.66 -12.45
C VAL A 50 -1.19 -24.98 -13.59
N SER A 51 -2.34 -24.39 -13.29
CA SER A 51 -3.11 -23.55 -14.22
C SER A 51 -2.90 -22.07 -13.89
N LEU A 52 -3.20 -21.19 -14.83
CA LEU A 52 -3.17 -19.75 -14.56
C LEU A 52 -4.15 -19.42 -13.42
N PRO A 53 -3.78 -18.58 -12.44
CA PRO A 53 -4.64 -18.26 -11.30
C PRO A 53 -5.97 -17.64 -11.72
N PHE A 54 -6.01 -16.90 -12.83
CA PHE A 54 -7.24 -16.34 -13.40
C PHE A 54 -8.17 -17.38 -14.07
N THR A 55 -7.70 -18.60 -14.28
CA THR A 55 -8.45 -19.65 -15.00
C THR A 55 -9.07 -20.70 -14.08
N ARG A 56 -8.76 -20.70 -12.78
CA ARG A 56 -9.34 -21.65 -11.81
C ARG A 56 -9.97 -20.93 -10.63
N GLY A 57 -11.30 -21.06 -10.54
CA GLY A 57 -12.11 -20.66 -9.40
C GLY A 57 -13.22 -19.67 -9.78
N PRO A 58 -14.29 -19.60 -8.99
CA PRO A 58 -15.27 -18.53 -9.14
C PRO A 58 -14.59 -17.20 -8.83
N PHE A 59 -14.56 -16.30 -9.81
CA PHE A 59 -14.06 -14.94 -9.62
C PHE A 59 -14.97 -14.19 -8.64
N ASP A 60 -14.43 -13.80 -7.48
CA ASP A 60 -15.15 -12.98 -6.51
C ASP A 60 -15.16 -11.51 -6.98
N ALA A 61 -16.07 -11.24 -7.93
CA ALA A 61 -16.24 -9.92 -8.53
C ALA A 61 -16.60 -8.84 -7.49
N VAL A 62 -17.30 -9.21 -6.42
CA VAL A 62 -17.72 -8.28 -5.37
C VAL A 62 -16.52 -7.81 -4.58
N ARG A 63 -15.65 -8.71 -4.13
CA ARG A 63 -14.43 -8.32 -3.42
C ARG A 63 -13.46 -7.58 -4.32
N PHE A 64 -13.31 -8.03 -5.56
CA PHE A 64 -12.43 -7.36 -6.51
C PHE A 64 -12.89 -5.92 -6.79
N MET A 65 -14.15 -5.75 -7.19
CA MET A 65 -14.68 -4.43 -7.54
C MET A 65 -14.84 -3.54 -6.30
N GLY A 66 -15.23 -4.12 -5.17
CA GLY A 66 -15.32 -3.42 -3.89
C GLY A 66 -13.95 -2.90 -3.43
N THR A 67 -12.89 -3.69 -3.58
CA THR A 67 -11.52 -3.26 -3.27
C THR A 67 -11.09 -2.13 -4.20
N LEU A 68 -11.29 -2.30 -5.50
CA LEU A 68 -10.95 -1.27 -6.49
C LEU A 68 -11.67 0.05 -6.19
N LEU A 69 -12.98 0.00 -5.94
CA LEU A 69 -13.78 1.16 -5.58
C LEU A 69 -13.27 1.81 -4.29
N LEU A 70 -13.08 1.03 -3.22
CA LEU A 70 -12.58 1.54 -1.95
C LEU A 70 -11.21 2.21 -2.09
N THR A 71 -10.30 1.62 -2.88
CA THR A 71 -8.97 2.19 -3.13
C THR A 71 -9.07 3.50 -3.91
N VAL A 72 -9.90 3.57 -4.95
CA VAL A 72 -10.12 4.83 -5.70
C VAL A 72 -10.70 5.90 -4.78
N VAL A 73 -11.75 5.58 -4.02
CA VAL A 73 -12.37 6.52 -3.07
C VAL A 73 -11.37 6.99 -2.03
N TYR A 74 -10.54 6.10 -1.49
CA TYR A 74 -9.48 6.44 -0.53
C TYR A 74 -8.53 7.51 -1.07
N PHE A 75 -7.98 7.30 -2.28
CA PHE A 75 -7.03 8.27 -2.86
C PHE A 75 -7.69 9.58 -3.28
N LEU A 76 -8.95 9.58 -3.71
CA LEU A 76 -9.67 10.81 -4.05
C LEU A 76 -10.05 11.63 -2.83
N THR A 77 -10.40 10.97 -1.72
CA THR A 77 -10.82 11.64 -0.49
C THR A 77 -9.65 12.13 0.35
N MET A 78 -8.48 11.50 0.27
CA MET A 78 -7.28 11.90 1.01
C MET A 78 -6.90 13.38 0.82
N PRO A 79 -6.69 13.91 -0.39
CA PRO A 79 -6.35 15.33 -0.57
C PRO A 79 -7.52 16.24 -0.15
N TRP A 80 -8.75 15.85 -0.47
CA TRP A 80 -9.93 16.64 -0.11
C TRP A 80 -10.09 16.82 1.41
N VAL A 81 -9.86 15.77 2.20
CA VAL A 81 -9.86 15.86 3.67
C VAL A 81 -8.59 16.52 4.21
N GLY A 82 -7.44 16.27 3.57
CA GLY A 82 -6.15 16.90 3.91
C GLY A 82 -6.20 18.43 3.81
N ASP A 83 -6.91 18.97 2.82
CA ASP A 83 -7.11 20.42 2.64
C ASP A 83 -7.84 21.07 3.83
N PHE A 84 -8.70 20.35 4.55
CA PHE A 84 -9.34 20.84 5.78
C PHE A 84 -8.42 20.81 7.01
N PHE A 85 -7.39 19.95 7.01
CA PHE A 85 -6.46 19.75 8.13
C PHE A 85 -4.99 19.90 7.71
N PRO A 86 -4.60 21.05 7.12
CA PRO A 86 -3.30 21.22 6.48
C PRO A 86 -2.15 21.02 7.47
N ASN A 87 -1.10 20.33 7.03
CA ASN A 87 0.16 20.11 7.77
C ASN A 87 0.04 19.37 9.12
N THR A 88 -1.11 18.75 9.41
CA THR A 88 -1.31 17.98 10.65
C THR A 88 -1.16 16.47 10.45
N GLY A 89 -1.26 15.99 9.20
CA GLY A 89 -1.34 14.57 8.87
C GLY A 89 -2.62 13.87 9.38
N LEU A 90 -3.61 14.64 9.86
CA LEU A 90 -4.89 14.10 10.31
C LEU A 90 -5.75 13.63 9.13
N GLY A 91 -5.58 14.22 7.95
CA GLY A 91 -6.24 13.79 6.71
C GLY A 91 -6.00 12.31 6.43
N PHE A 92 -4.74 11.87 6.52
CA PHE A 92 -4.38 10.46 6.46
C PHE A 92 -5.16 9.58 7.46
N LEU A 93 -5.24 9.95 8.74
CA LEU A 93 -5.92 9.11 9.75
C LEU A 93 -7.43 9.03 9.51
N ILE A 94 -8.07 10.18 9.27
CA ILE A 94 -9.52 10.29 9.08
C ILE A 94 -9.98 9.47 7.87
N VAL A 95 -9.17 9.40 6.81
CA VAL A 95 -9.50 8.64 5.60
C VAL A 95 -9.06 7.18 5.70
N SER A 96 -7.93 6.88 6.35
CA SER A 96 -7.40 5.53 6.46
C SER A 96 -8.18 4.63 7.42
N ILE A 97 -8.70 5.15 8.53
CA ILE A 97 -9.52 4.37 9.47
C ILE A 97 -10.78 3.79 8.81
N PRO A 98 -11.67 4.59 8.16
CA PRO A 98 -12.86 4.06 7.51
C PRO A 98 -12.51 3.18 6.31
N TYR A 99 -11.44 3.51 5.56
CA TYR A 99 -10.96 2.65 4.48
C TYR A 99 -10.54 1.26 4.98
N MET A 100 -9.71 1.20 6.02
CA MET A 100 -9.25 -0.06 6.62
C MET A 100 -10.41 -0.86 7.20
N ALA A 101 -11.37 -0.20 7.84
CA ALA A 101 -12.58 -0.86 8.36
C ALA A 101 -13.43 -1.43 7.23
N ALA A 102 -13.72 -0.65 6.18
CA ALA A 102 -14.53 -1.08 5.04
C ALA A 102 -13.87 -2.22 4.27
N LEU A 103 -12.55 -2.13 4.03
CA LEU A 103 -11.79 -3.18 3.37
C LEU A 103 -11.78 -4.47 4.20
N SER A 104 -11.53 -4.36 5.50
CA SER A 104 -11.56 -5.52 6.40
C SER A 104 -12.94 -6.18 6.44
N LEU A 105 -14.02 -5.39 6.45
CA LEU A 105 -15.40 -5.89 6.39
C LEU A 105 -15.72 -6.55 5.05
N LEU A 106 -15.22 -6.02 3.94
CA LEU A 106 -15.38 -6.60 2.60
C LEU A 106 -14.76 -8.01 2.55
N TYR A 107 -13.64 -8.21 3.24
CA TYR A 107 -12.96 -9.51 3.28
C TYR A 107 -13.45 -10.45 4.39
N LEU A 108 -14.18 -9.93 5.37
CA LEU A 108 -14.67 -10.70 6.51
C LEU A 108 -15.83 -11.63 6.11
N HIS A 109 -15.57 -12.94 6.17
CA HIS A 109 -16.55 -13.98 5.84
C HIS A 109 -17.58 -14.20 6.96
N ASP A 110 -17.12 -14.31 8.20
CA ASP A 110 -17.99 -14.44 9.37
C ASP A 110 -18.14 -13.10 10.09
N ARG A 111 -19.38 -12.63 10.23
CA ARG A 111 -19.71 -11.32 10.83
C ARG A 111 -20.05 -11.44 12.32
N SER A 112 -19.28 -12.22 13.08
CA SER A 112 -19.49 -12.28 14.53
C SER A 112 -19.11 -10.94 15.20
N LEU A 113 -19.80 -10.57 16.29
CA LEU A 113 -19.51 -9.34 17.04
C LEU A 113 -18.03 -9.25 17.46
N ARG A 114 -17.43 -10.39 17.82
CA ARG A 114 -16.01 -10.47 18.17
C ARG A 114 -15.11 -10.13 16.98
N GLN A 115 -15.40 -10.66 15.80
CA GLN A 115 -14.60 -10.38 14.60
C GLN A 115 -14.75 -8.93 14.14
N VAL A 116 -15.98 -8.38 14.17
CA VAL A 116 -16.20 -6.97 13.85
C VAL A 116 -15.45 -6.06 14.84
N PHE A 117 -15.45 -6.40 16.13
CA PHE A 117 -14.68 -5.67 17.13
C PHE A 117 -13.17 -5.69 16.83
N LEU A 118 -12.61 -6.85 16.48
CA LEU A 118 -11.20 -6.96 16.07
C LEU A 118 -10.88 -6.15 14.82
N VAL A 119 -11.80 -6.12 13.85
CA VAL A 119 -11.67 -5.29 12.64
C VAL A 119 -11.61 -3.82 13.00
N VAL A 120 -12.51 -3.32 13.84
CA VAL A 120 -12.51 -1.92 14.27
C VAL A 120 -11.21 -1.59 15.00
N LEU A 121 -10.76 -2.47 15.90
CA LEU A 121 -9.52 -2.27 16.64
C LEU A 121 -8.32 -2.18 15.69
N ASN A 122 -8.20 -3.10 14.74
CA ASN A 122 -7.12 -3.10 13.76
C ASN A 122 -7.17 -1.88 12.83
N ALA A 123 -8.38 -1.50 12.39
CA ALA A 123 -8.60 -0.34 11.52
C ALA A 123 -8.22 0.99 12.19
N VAL A 124 -8.18 1.05 13.52
CA VAL A 124 -7.69 2.21 14.27
C VAL A 124 -6.20 2.08 14.58
N ILE A 125 -5.77 0.95 15.14
CA ILE A 125 -4.38 0.77 15.59
C ILE A 125 -3.40 0.88 14.43
N ALA A 126 -3.65 0.20 13.31
CA ALA A 126 -2.68 0.16 12.21
C ALA A 126 -2.41 1.55 11.60
N PRO A 127 -3.43 2.35 11.24
CA PRO A 127 -3.20 3.72 10.77
C PRO A 127 -2.58 4.63 11.83
N VAL A 128 -2.98 4.52 13.10
CA VAL A 128 -2.41 5.33 14.19
C VAL A 128 -0.92 5.05 14.38
N VAL A 129 -0.52 3.78 14.37
CA VAL A 129 0.90 3.40 14.47
C VAL A 129 1.68 3.89 13.26
N ALA A 130 1.15 3.71 12.05
CA ALA A 130 1.79 4.22 10.83
C ALA A 130 1.96 5.74 10.88
N TRP A 131 0.93 6.48 11.30
CA TRP A 131 1.00 7.93 11.46
C TRP A 131 2.01 8.34 12.52
N LEU A 132 2.04 7.68 13.68
CA LEU A 132 3.04 7.97 14.72
C LEU A 132 4.46 7.77 14.21
N VAL A 133 4.73 6.66 13.52
CA VAL A 133 6.04 6.39 12.95
C VAL A 133 6.40 7.44 11.90
N LEU A 134 5.52 7.73 10.94
CA LEU A 134 5.84 8.65 9.87
C LEU A 134 5.94 10.11 10.35
N ALA A 135 4.96 10.57 11.12
CA ALA A 135 4.89 11.96 11.57
C ALA A 135 5.85 12.27 12.74
N LYS A 136 6.06 11.33 13.69
CA LYS A 136 6.89 11.59 14.88
C LYS A 136 8.30 11.03 14.76
N LEU A 137 8.48 9.83 14.23
CA LEU A 137 9.81 9.23 14.12
C LEU A 137 10.57 9.77 12.90
N PHE A 138 9.89 9.96 11.78
CA PHE A 138 10.51 10.42 10.54
C PHE A 138 10.27 11.89 10.21
N ALA A 139 9.43 12.59 10.98
CA ALA A 139 9.04 13.99 10.72
C ALA A 139 8.51 14.23 9.29
N ILE A 140 7.95 13.19 8.66
CA ILE A 140 7.33 13.26 7.35
C ILE A 140 5.85 13.55 7.56
N THR A 141 5.41 14.76 7.22
CA THR A 141 3.99 15.09 7.19
C THR A 141 3.38 14.44 5.96
N LEU A 142 2.58 13.40 6.19
CA LEU A 142 1.67 12.89 5.16
C LEU A 142 0.60 13.95 4.86
N PRO A 143 0.13 14.04 3.60
CA PRO A 143 -0.98 14.92 3.23
C PRO A 143 -2.25 14.68 4.06
#